data_AF-A0A1H0VFU5-F1
#
_entry.id   AF-A0A1H0VFU5-F1
#
_cell.length_a   1.000
_cell.length_b   1.000
_cell.length_c   1.000
_cell.angle_alpha   90.00
_cell.angle_beta   90.00
_cell.angle_gamma   90.00
#
_symmetry.space_group_name_H-M   'P 1'
#
loop_
_entity.id
_entity.type
_entity.pdbx_description
1 polymer ?
#
loop_
_entity_poly.entity_id
_entity_poly.type
_entity_poly.pdbx_seq_one_letter_code
_entity_poly.pdbx_strand_id
1 'polypeptide(L)'
;MDNGAESREAVEAVAASVAVLAALLGSGGDRSDPPGTGALRDTNDLRNAGAQRDANRLRDTGGVCGGDPLRDLADALLDGLAGVARLEARTAALKVQLAADYARAARFLAPPAGSVRDRAGQEMALVAELACVLTVSERTAGAFLSEARALTTGLPLTLAALRAGT
;
A
#
# COMPACT_ATOMS: atom_id res chain seq x y z
N MET A 1 11.78 40.26 9.64
CA MET A 1 11.26 38.94 10.05
C MET A 1 11.34 38.06 8.82
N ASP A 2 12.07 36.96 8.95
CA ASP A 2 12.52 36.08 7.86
C ASP A 2 11.51 34.94 7.67
N ASN A 3 10.35 35.27 7.09
CA ASN A 3 9.30 34.29 6.81
C ASN A 3 9.73 33.25 5.75
N GLY A 4 10.81 33.52 5.00
CA GLY A 4 11.33 32.64 3.96
C GLY A 4 12.18 31.50 4.52
N ALA A 5 13.01 31.78 5.53
CA ALA A 5 13.78 30.72 6.19
C ALA A 5 12.89 29.81 7.05
N GLU A 6 11.94 30.37 7.79
CA GLU A 6 11.02 29.60 8.65
C GLU A 6 10.12 28.65 7.83
N SER A 7 9.63 29.11 6.67
CA SER A 7 8.85 28.26 5.75
C SER A 7 9.70 27.15 5.13
N ARG A 8 10.96 27.41 4.79
CA ARG A 8 11.87 26.39 4.27
C ARG A 8 12.20 25.31 5.31
N GLU A 9 12.47 25.72 6.54
CA GLU A 9 12.77 24.80 7.66
C GLU A 9 11.57 23.88 7.96
N ALA A 10 10.35 24.43 7.94
CA ALA A 10 9.13 23.64 8.10
C ALA A 10 8.95 22.60 6.96
N VAL A 11 9.23 22.99 5.72
CA VAL A 11 9.18 22.06 4.57
C VAL A 11 10.21 20.94 4.69
N GLU A 12 11.43 21.27 5.15
CA GLU A 12 12.50 20.29 5.36
C GLU A 12 12.17 19.29 6.47
N ALA A 13 11.57 19.75 7.57
CA ALA A 13 11.12 18.88 8.65
C ALA A 13 10.02 17.89 8.19
N VAL A 14 9.07 18.36 7.37
CA VAL A 14 8.02 17.49 6.81
C VAL A 14 8.61 16.50 5.81
N ALA A 15 9.51 16.94 4.93
CA ALA A 15 10.20 16.07 3.97
C ALA A 15 11.01 14.96 4.69
N ALA A 16 11.68 15.29 5.79
CA ALA A 16 12.38 14.31 6.62
C ALA A 16 11.43 13.25 7.22
N SER A 17 10.26 13.68 7.71
CA SER A 17 9.24 12.76 8.25
C SER A 17 8.66 11.84 7.17
N VAL A 18 8.42 12.36 5.96
CA VAL A 18 7.98 11.57 4.80
C VAL A 18 9.06 10.58 4.36
N ALA A 19 10.33 10.98 4.35
CA ALA A 19 11.43 10.08 4.03
C ALA A 19 11.55 8.91 5.02
N VAL A 20 11.34 9.17 6.32
CA VAL A 20 11.29 8.12 7.35
C VAL A 20 10.10 7.18 7.11
N LEU A 21 8.92 7.72 6.79
CA LEU A 21 7.74 6.93 6.46
C LEU A 21 7.98 6.07 5.21
N ALA A 22 8.56 6.64 4.15
CA ALA A 22 8.91 5.93 2.93
C ALA A 22 9.94 4.82 3.18
N ALA A 23 10.93 5.04 4.05
CA ALA A 23 11.91 4.03 4.44
C ALA A 23 11.26 2.87 5.22
N LEU A 24 10.33 3.18 6.13
CA LEU A 24 9.54 2.17 6.85
C LEU A 24 8.65 1.34 5.90
N LEU A 25 8.18 1.97 4.82
CA LEU A 25 7.27 1.36 3.83
C LEU A 25 8.01 0.68 2.66
N GLY A 26 9.29 1.00 2.43
CA GLY A 26 10.05 0.72 1.20
C GLY A 26 11.01 -0.48 1.24
N SER A 27 11.09 -1.24 2.35
CA SER A 27 11.95 -2.44 2.43
C SER A 27 11.40 -3.68 1.67
N GLY A 28 10.76 -3.46 0.53
CA GLY A 28 10.07 -4.51 -0.25
C GLY A 28 10.21 -4.38 -1.77
N GLY A 29 11.17 -3.60 -2.27
CA GLY A 29 11.30 -3.28 -3.69
C GLY A 29 12.62 -3.65 -4.37
N ASP A 30 13.51 -4.42 -3.76
CA ASP A 30 14.67 -4.96 -4.47
C ASP A 30 14.38 -6.38 -4.96
N ARG A 31 13.87 -6.47 -6.19
CA ARG A 31 13.77 -7.75 -6.91
C ARG A 31 14.14 -7.56 -8.37
N SER A 32 15.46 -7.51 -8.59
CA SER A 32 16.19 -8.17 -9.67
C SER A 32 15.53 -8.22 -11.05
N ASP A 33 15.95 -7.34 -11.95
CA ASP A 33 15.83 -7.57 -13.41
C ASP A 33 16.83 -8.67 -13.85
N PRO A 34 16.42 -9.69 -14.62
CA PRO A 34 17.35 -10.61 -15.27
C PRO A 34 17.87 -10.05 -16.61
N PRO A 35 19.06 -10.46 -17.08
CA PRO A 35 19.63 -9.98 -18.32
C PRO A 35 19.20 -10.83 -19.53
N GLY A 36 18.87 -10.15 -20.64
CA GLY A 36 19.34 -10.52 -21.98
C GLY A 36 18.35 -11.22 -22.93
N THR A 37 18.07 -10.53 -24.04
CA THR A 37 18.12 -10.97 -25.46
C THR A 37 17.71 -9.72 -26.28
N GLY A 38 18.35 -9.22 -27.32
CA GLY A 38 19.13 -9.84 -28.38
C GLY A 38 18.64 -9.27 -29.71
N ALA A 39 19.38 -8.29 -30.26
CA ALA A 39 19.43 -7.83 -31.66
C ALA A 39 18.15 -7.37 -32.39
N LEU A 40 18.18 -6.15 -32.93
CA LEU A 40 18.41 -5.88 -34.36
C LEU A 40 18.73 -4.40 -34.57
N ARG A 41 19.95 -4.15 -35.07
CA ARG A 41 20.46 -2.85 -35.49
C ARG A 41 19.91 -2.57 -36.88
N ASP A 42 19.15 -1.49 -37.04
CA ASP A 42 18.94 -0.86 -38.34
C ASP A 42 19.87 0.35 -38.47
N THR A 43 20.74 0.29 -39.47
CA THR A 43 21.77 1.28 -39.75
C THR A 43 21.20 2.38 -40.62
N ASN A 44 20.75 3.50 -40.04
CA ASN A 44 20.45 4.68 -40.86
C ASN A 44 20.71 6.07 -40.22
N ASP A 45 21.37 6.16 -39.07
CA ASP A 45 21.48 7.43 -38.31
C ASP A 45 22.79 8.23 -38.50
N LEU A 46 23.62 7.92 -39.51
CA LEU A 46 24.97 8.52 -39.61
C LEU A 46 25.09 9.81 -40.43
N ARG A 47 24.03 10.62 -40.60
CA ARG A 47 24.14 11.92 -41.32
C ARG A 47 23.71 13.16 -40.53
N ASN A 48 23.48 13.08 -39.21
CA ASN A 48 23.02 14.27 -38.47
C ASN A 48 23.68 14.53 -37.11
N ALA A 49 24.86 13.96 -36.85
CA ALA A 49 25.48 14.01 -35.51
C ALA A 49 26.57 15.09 -35.31
N GLY A 50 26.94 15.85 -36.34
CA GLY A 50 28.13 16.71 -36.31
C GLY A 50 27.93 18.18 -35.96
N ALA A 51 26.75 18.77 -36.24
CA ALA A 51 26.54 20.22 -36.15
C ALA A 51 25.70 20.67 -34.94
N GLN A 52 25.03 19.74 -34.25
CA GLN A 52 24.08 20.04 -33.17
C GLN A 52 24.71 20.03 -31.77
N ARG A 53 25.92 19.47 -31.60
CA ARG A 53 26.51 19.19 -30.28
C ARG A 53 27.08 20.42 -29.56
N ASP A 54 27.41 21.50 -30.28
CA ASP A 54 28.03 22.69 -29.67
C ASP A 54 27.00 23.72 -29.18
N ALA A 55 25.77 23.71 -29.70
CA ALA A 55 24.71 24.62 -29.24
C ALA A 55 24.00 24.14 -27.96
N ASN A 56 24.10 22.85 -27.61
CA ASN A 56 23.39 22.28 -26.46
C ASN A 56 24.22 22.23 -25.17
N ARG A 57 25.54 22.39 -25.25
CA ARG A 57 26.44 22.32 -24.08
C ARG A 57 26.46 23.58 -23.20
N LEU A 58 25.84 24.67 -23.69
CA LEU A 58 25.63 25.92 -22.94
C LEU A 58 24.22 26.04 -22.35
N ARG A 59 23.35 25.05 -22.57
CA ARG A 59 22.08 24.89 -21.83
C ARG A 59 22.22 24.05 -20.56
N ASP A 60 23.43 23.55 -20.29
CA ASP A 60 23.72 22.60 -19.20
C ASP A 60 24.15 23.26 -17.88
N THR A 61 24.08 24.59 -17.76
CA THR A 61 24.48 25.32 -16.54
C THR A 61 23.61 26.55 -16.26
N GLY A 62 22.28 26.42 -16.19
CA GLY A 62 21.44 27.61 -16.04
C GLY A 62 19.98 27.41 -15.66
N GLY A 63 19.63 26.30 -15.04
CA GLY A 63 18.29 26.11 -14.51
C GLY A 63 18.22 24.80 -13.77
N VAL A 64 18.44 24.83 -12.47
CA VAL A 64 17.76 23.88 -11.59
C VAL A 64 16.30 23.96 -12.05
N CYS A 65 15.77 22.89 -12.66
CA CYS A 65 14.33 22.77 -12.87
C CYS A 65 13.71 22.66 -11.48
N GLY A 66 13.70 23.77 -10.76
CA GLY A 66 12.99 23.93 -9.52
C GLY A 66 11.53 23.87 -9.90
N GLY A 67 10.96 22.67 -9.79
CA GLY A 67 9.54 22.54 -9.57
C GLY A 67 9.12 23.48 -8.45
N ASP A 68 7.85 23.85 -8.42
CA ASP A 68 7.31 24.53 -7.27
C ASP A 68 7.57 23.64 -6.03
N PRO A 69 8.39 24.05 -5.06
CA PRO A 69 8.75 23.21 -3.93
C PRO A 69 7.52 22.81 -3.10
N LEU A 70 6.44 23.60 -3.15
CA LEU A 70 5.17 23.25 -2.52
C LEU A 70 4.45 22.13 -3.28
N ARG A 71 4.59 22.09 -4.61
CA ARG A 71 4.04 21.02 -5.45
C ARG A 71 4.77 19.70 -5.18
N ASP A 72 6.10 19.75 -5.15
CA ASP A 72 6.92 18.56 -4.86
C ASP A 72 6.62 18.00 -3.46
N LEU A 73 6.45 18.88 -2.46
CA LEU A 73 6.01 18.49 -1.12
C LEU A 73 4.61 17.85 -1.15
N ALA A 74 3.65 18.46 -1.85
CA ALA A 74 2.30 17.93 -1.93
C ALA A 74 2.26 16.54 -2.58
N ASP A 75 3.01 16.34 -3.66
CA ASP A 75 3.09 15.04 -4.34
C ASP A 75 3.74 13.98 -3.43
N ALA A 76 4.81 14.33 -2.70
CA ALA A 76 5.43 13.44 -1.71
C ALA A 76 4.48 13.06 -0.55
N LEU A 77 3.64 13.99 -0.08
CA LEU A 77 2.63 13.72 0.94
C LEU A 77 1.54 12.75 0.43
N LEU A 78 1.09 12.92 -0.82
CA LEU A 78 0.13 12.00 -1.45
C LEU A 78 0.72 10.61 -1.66
N ASP A 79 1.99 10.51 -2.06
CA ASP A 79 2.71 9.23 -2.17
C ASP A 79 2.84 8.53 -0.81
N GLY A 80 3.09 9.31 0.26
CA GLY A 80 3.07 8.81 1.63
C GLY A 80 1.72 8.23 2.05
N LEU A 81 0.62 8.95 1.79
CA LEU A 81 -0.74 8.48 2.06
C LEU A 81 -1.09 7.24 1.23
N ALA A 82 -0.67 7.19 -0.04
CA ALA A 82 -0.83 5.99 -0.86
C ALA A 82 -0.08 4.80 -0.24
N GLY A 83 1.13 5.01 0.27
CA GLY A 83 1.89 4.01 1.02
C GLY A 83 1.17 3.47 2.26
N VAL A 84 0.55 4.36 3.04
CA VAL A 84 -0.29 4.00 4.19
C VAL A 84 -1.50 3.17 3.74
N ALA A 85 -2.22 3.60 2.70
CA ALA A 85 -3.37 2.87 2.17
C ALA A 85 -2.99 1.44 1.75
N ARG A 86 -1.82 1.24 1.13
CA ARG A 86 -1.32 -0.11 0.80
C ARG A 86 -1.06 -0.95 2.06
N LEU A 87 -0.54 -0.34 3.12
CA LEU A 87 -0.33 -1.03 4.41
C LEU A 87 -1.66 -1.39 5.09
N GLU A 88 -2.65 -0.51 5.05
CA GLU A 88 -3.99 -0.76 5.56
C GLU A 88 -4.66 -1.91 4.81
N ALA A 89 -4.53 -1.95 3.47
CA ALA A 89 -5.03 -3.06 2.66
C ALA A 89 -4.41 -4.40 3.07
N ARG A 90 -3.08 -4.45 3.25
CA ARG A 90 -2.39 -5.67 3.74
C ARG A 90 -2.82 -6.06 5.14
N THR A 91 -2.98 -5.08 6.02
CA THR A 91 -3.47 -5.29 7.40
C THR A 91 -4.92 -5.80 7.40
N ALA A 92 -5.77 -5.29 6.52
CA ALA A 92 -7.14 -5.79 6.33
C ALA A 92 -7.14 -7.23 5.83
N ALA A 93 -6.28 -7.57 4.86
CA ALA A 93 -6.13 -8.94 4.37
C ALA A 93 -5.70 -9.92 5.48
N LEU A 94 -4.78 -9.47 6.35
CA LEU A 94 -4.35 -10.27 7.51
C LEU A 94 -5.50 -10.46 8.51
N LYS A 95 -6.24 -9.40 8.84
CA LYS A 95 -7.44 -9.48 9.70
C LYS A 95 -8.44 -10.50 9.14
N VAL A 96 -8.72 -10.45 7.84
CA VAL A 96 -9.62 -11.38 7.15
C VAL A 96 -9.16 -12.84 7.31
N GLN A 97 -7.87 -13.10 7.07
CA GLN A 97 -7.33 -14.46 7.19
C GLN A 97 -7.42 -14.97 8.64
N LEU A 98 -6.99 -14.16 9.61
CA LEU A 98 -7.06 -14.52 11.03
C LEU A 98 -8.50 -14.77 11.50
N ALA A 99 -9.45 -13.93 11.07
CA ALA A 99 -10.86 -14.11 11.42
C ALA A 99 -11.44 -15.40 10.81
N ALA A 100 -11.10 -15.72 9.56
CA ALA A 100 -11.54 -16.95 8.91
C ALA A 100 -10.95 -18.20 9.58
N ASP A 101 -9.67 -18.16 9.92
CA ASP A 101 -8.98 -19.27 10.61
C ASP A 101 -9.51 -19.44 12.04
N TYR A 102 -9.74 -18.35 12.78
CA TYR A 102 -10.38 -18.39 14.08
C TYR A 102 -11.81 -18.94 14.00
N ALA A 103 -12.62 -18.49 13.03
CA ALA A 103 -13.97 -19.00 12.82
C ALA A 103 -13.98 -20.51 12.51
N ARG A 104 -12.98 -21.00 11.78
CA ARG A 104 -12.80 -22.43 11.52
C ARG A 104 -12.40 -23.17 12.81
N ALA A 105 -11.45 -22.65 13.57
CA ALA A 105 -11.03 -23.23 14.85
C ALA A 105 -12.18 -23.29 15.87
N ALA A 106 -12.93 -22.20 16.01
CA ALA A 106 -14.08 -22.10 16.91
C ALA A 106 -15.14 -23.18 16.60
N ARG A 107 -15.37 -23.49 15.30
CA ARG A 107 -16.28 -24.57 14.89
C ARG A 107 -15.78 -25.96 15.29
N PHE A 108 -14.47 -26.18 15.31
CA PHE A 108 -13.89 -27.45 15.76
C PHE A 108 -13.88 -27.59 17.29
N LEU A 109 -13.79 -26.48 18.02
CA LEU A 109 -13.80 -26.46 19.48
C LEU A 109 -15.22 -26.53 20.05
N ALA A 110 -16.21 -26.03 19.33
CA ALA A 110 -17.59 -26.00 19.79
C ALA A 110 -18.21 -27.42 19.82
N PRO A 111 -19.04 -27.73 20.83
CA PRO A 111 -19.86 -28.93 20.80
C PRO A 111 -20.75 -28.98 19.55
N PRO A 112 -21.11 -30.17 19.03
CA PRO A 112 -22.03 -30.28 17.91
C PRO A 112 -23.35 -29.55 18.21
N ALA A 113 -23.73 -28.60 17.36
CA ALA A 113 -24.99 -27.86 17.53
C ALA A 113 -26.19 -28.79 17.31
N GLY A 114 -26.89 -29.15 18.39
CA GLY A 114 -28.07 -30.01 18.35
C GLY A 114 -29.32 -29.33 17.80
N SER A 115 -29.31 -27.99 17.75
CA SER A 115 -30.44 -27.18 17.27
C SER A 115 -30.00 -25.93 16.51
N VAL A 116 -30.95 -25.24 15.87
CA VAL A 116 -30.74 -23.93 15.25
C VAL A 116 -30.36 -22.88 16.29
N ARG A 117 -30.94 -22.96 17.50
CA ARG A 117 -30.63 -22.04 18.60
C ARG A 117 -29.18 -22.19 19.06
N ASP A 118 -28.67 -23.42 19.16
CA ASP A 118 -27.29 -23.66 19.58
C ASP A 118 -26.30 -23.09 18.56
N ARG A 119 -26.60 -23.24 17.27
CA ARG A 119 -25.80 -22.64 16.19
C ARG A 119 -25.82 -21.12 16.24
N ALA A 120 -26.99 -20.51 16.45
CA ALA A 120 -27.09 -19.07 16.63
C ALA A 120 -26.28 -18.59 17.85
N GLY A 121 -26.29 -19.34 18.96
CA GLY A 121 -25.47 -19.05 20.13
C GLY A 121 -23.96 -19.10 19.83
N GLN A 122 -23.50 -20.11 19.07
CA GLN A 122 -22.10 -20.21 18.63
C GLN A 122 -21.70 -19.06 17.70
N GLU A 123 -22.58 -18.65 16.79
CA GLU A 123 -22.35 -17.51 15.90
C GLU A 123 -22.33 -16.18 16.65
N MET A 124 -23.23 -15.98 17.62
CA MET A 124 -23.23 -14.80 18.50
C MET A 124 -21.95 -14.72 19.33
N ALA A 125 -21.49 -15.84 19.89
CA ALA A 125 -20.24 -15.88 20.65
C ALA A 125 -19.04 -15.47 19.77
N LEU A 126 -18.94 -16.01 18.55
CA LEU A 126 -17.89 -15.64 17.60
C LEU A 126 -17.88 -14.13 17.29
N VAL A 127 -19.06 -13.54 17.07
CA VAL A 127 -19.20 -12.11 16.81
C VAL A 127 -18.77 -11.28 18.01
N ALA A 128 -19.20 -11.65 19.22
CA ALA A 128 -18.86 -10.94 20.45
C ALA A 128 -17.35 -10.98 20.75
N GLU A 129 -16.70 -12.13 20.57
CA GLU A 129 -15.26 -12.29 20.75
C GLU A 129 -14.46 -11.40 19.79
N LEU A 130 -14.82 -11.41 18.50
CA LEU A 130 -14.14 -10.55 17.52
C LEU A 130 -14.44 -9.07 17.72
N ALA A 131 -15.65 -8.72 18.16
CA ALA A 131 -16.00 -7.34 18.52
C ALA A 131 -15.10 -6.84 19.67
N CYS A 132 -14.88 -7.67 20.69
CA CYS A 132 -14.01 -7.38 21.82
C CYS A 132 -12.55 -7.20 21.37
N VAL A 133 -11.99 -8.17 20.65
CA VAL A 133 -10.57 -8.13 20.21
C VAL A 133 -10.27 -6.98 19.26
N LEU A 134 -11.21 -6.67 18.36
CA LEU A 134 -11.05 -5.58 17.39
C LEU A 134 -11.49 -4.22 17.93
N THR A 135 -12.04 -4.18 19.15
CA THR A 135 -12.55 -2.97 19.79
C THR A 135 -13.61 -2.26 18.94
N VAL A 136 -14.54 -3.02 18.37
CA VAL A 136 -15.63 -2.54 17.52
C VAL A 136 -16.99 -3.01 18.05
N SER A 137 -18.08 -2.48 17.50
CA SER A 137 -19.41 -3.00 17.83
C SER A 137 -19.64 -4.40 17.25
N GLU A 138 -20.50 -5.19 17.89
CA GLU A 138 -20.92 -6.51 17.38
C GLU A 138 -21.49 -6.44 15.96
N ARG A 139 -22.24 -5.36 15.63
CA ARG A 139 -22.72 -5.12 14.27
C ARG A 139 -21.57 -5.04 13.26
N THR A 140 -20.50 -4.34 13.62
CA THR A 140 -19.31 -4.18 12.76
C THR A 140 -18.57 -5.50 12.64
N ALA A 141 -18.38 -6.23 13.74
CA ALA A 141 -17.74 -7.53 13.73
C ALA A 141 -18.52 -8.57 12.90
N GLY A 142 -19.86 -8.57 12.97
CA GLY A 142 -20.72 -9.43 12.16
C GLY A 142 -20.63 -9.12 10.65
N ALA A 143 -20.61 -7.84 10.29
CA ALA A 143 -20.37 -7.42 8.90
C ALA A 143 -18.99 -7.86 8.41
N PHE A 144 -17.96 -7.60 9.22
CA PHE A 144 -16.58 -8.00 8.93
C PHE A 144 -16.43 -9.53 8.76
N LEU A 145 -17.08 -10.35 9.59
CA LEU A 145 -17.08 -11.81 9.44
C LEU A 145 -17.73 -12.27 8.13
N SER A 146 -18.80 -11.59 7.71
CA SER A 146 -19.48 -11.87 6.45
C SER A 146 -18.58 -11.55 5.26
N GLU A 147 -17.90 -10.40 5.29
CA GLU A 147 -16.90 -10.00 4.29
C GLU A 147 -15.69 -10.93 4.27
N ALA A 148 -15.17 -11.29 5.44
CA ALA A 148 -14.04 -12.21 5.56
C ALA A 148 -14.35 -13.58 4.94
N ARG A 149 -15.57 -14.08 5.14
CA ARG A 149 -16.04 -15.31 4.47
C ARG A 149 -16.14 -15.11 2.95
N ALA A 150 -16.73 -14.02 2.49
CA ALA A 150 -16.83 -13.74 1.05
C ALA A 150 -15.45 -13.67 0.37
N LEU A 151 -14.49 -12.98 1.00
CA LEU A 151 -13.11 -12.84 0.51
C LEU A 151 -12.36 -14.18 0.48
N THR A 152 -12.53 -15.02 1.50
CA THR A 152 -11.78 -16.28 1.62
C THR A 152 -12.38 -17.43 0.81
N THR A 153 -13.66 -17.39 0.45
CA THR A 153 -14.31 -18.47 -0.30
C THR A 153 -14.73 -18.10 -1.72
N GLY A 154 -14.97 -16.82 -2.00
CA GLY A 154 -15.55 -16.37 -3.27
C GLY A 154 -14.70 -15.37 -4.06
N LEU A 155 -13.78 -14.66 -3.41
CA LEU A 155 -13.01 -13.57 -4.03
C LEU A 155 -11.48 -13.71 -3.80
N PRO A 156 -10.87 -14.84 -4.18
CA PRO A 156 -9.45 -15.10 -3.89
C PRO A 156 -8.50 -14.12 -4.58
N LEU A 157 -8.85 -13.59 -5.76
CA LEU A 157 -8.06 -12.58 -6.44
C LEU A 157 -8.11 -11.23 -5.72
N THR A 158 -9.27 -10.83 -5.22
CA THR A 158 -9.40 -9.63 -4.39
C THR A 158 -8.60 -9.77 -3.09
N LEU A 159 -8.66 -10.94 -2.45
CA LEU A 159 -7.84 -11.20 -1.27
C LEU A 159 -6.34 -11.17 -1.58
N ALA A 160 -5.92 -11.66 -2.75
CA ALA A 160 -4.53 -11.56 -3.20
C ALA A 160 -4.09 -10.11 -3.45
N ALA A 161 -4.96 -9.30 -4.06
CA ALA A 161 -4.71 -7.87 -4.30
C ALA A 161 -4.56 -7.10 -2.97
N LEU A 162 -5.46 -7.33 -2.01
CA LEU A 162 -5.34 -6.76 -0.66
C LEU A 162 -4.02 -7.17 0.03
N ARG A 163 -3.58 -8.43 -0.12
CA ARG A 163 -2.28 -8.91 0.39
C ARG A 163 -1.07 -8.26 -0.29
N ALA A 164 -1.18 -7.91 -1.57
CA ALA A 164 -0.18 -7.12 -2.26
C ALA A 164 -0.25 -5.63 -1.86
N GLY A 165 -1.39 -5.17 -1.36
CA GLY A 165 -1.68 -3.77 -1.09
C GLY A 165 -1.94 -3.01 -2.37
N THR A 166 -2.74 -3.58 -3.28
CA THR A 166 -3.10 -3.01 -4.59
C THR A 166 -4.60 -3.13 -4.82
#